data_AF-A0A9P5NCC1-F1
#
_entry.id   AF-A0A9P5NCC1-F1
#
_cell.length_a   1.000
_cell.length_b   1.000
_cell.length_c   1.000
_cell.angle_alpha   90.00
_cell.angle_beta   90.00
_cell.angle_gamma   90.00
#
_symmetry.space_group_name_H-M   'P 1'
#
loop_
_entity.id
_entity.type
_entity.pdbx_description
1 polymer ?
#
loop_
_entity_poly.entity_id
_entity_poly.type
_entity_poly.pdbx_seq_one_letter_code
_entity_poly.pdbx_strand_id
1 'polypeptide(L)'
;SLNKPLYLYSLPLIWFASFYPNTLKAIESKRYLKIENTIGYNNLQPRSNIPNIKEKENIPPELAARLQRIEGAHANGMESLPFFGLAVLAGNWAGVDNQTLNIACGLHLICRIAYNYIYFNQTSRRSAGLR
;
A
#
# COMPACT_ATOMS: atom_id res chain seq x y z
N SER A 1 22.38 6.42 16.54
CA SER A 1 22.24 5.55 17.73
C SER A 1 20.80 5.09 17.83
N LEU A 2 20.59 3.79 18.08
CA LEU A 2 19.27 3.17 18.26
C LEU A 2 18.59 3.53 19.59
N ASN A 3 19.27 4.27 20.47
CA ASN A 3 18.69 4.73 21.73
C ASN A 3 17.80 5.98 21.55
N LYS A 4 17.71 6.54 20.34
CA LYS A 4 16.78 7.62 20.00
C LYS A 4 15.42 7.01 19.57
N PRO A 5 14.29 7.71 19.76
CA PRO A 5 12.96 7.21 19.40
C PRO A 5 12.71 7.30 17.88
N LEU A 6 13.48 6.57 17.08
CA LEU A 6 13.39 6.59 15.60
C LEU A 6 12.09 5.94 15.10
N TYR A 7 11.48 5.06 15.89
CA TYR A 7 10.21 4.41 15.60
C TYR A 7 9.08 5.42 15.36
N LEU A 8 9.16 6.64 15.89
CA LEU A 8 8.17 7.68 15.62
C LEU A 8 8.13 8.07 14.12
N TYR A 9 9.26 8.01 13.42
CA TYR A 9 9.31 8.21 11.97
C TYR A 9 8.64 7.09 11.19
N SER A 10 8.44 5.91 11.79
CA SER A 10 7.72 4.82 11.13
C SER A 10 6.24 5.16 10.89
N LEU A 11 5.63 6.03 11.70
CA LEU A 11 4.23 6.43 11.55
C LEU A 11 3.97 7.10 10.19
N PRO A 12 4.66 8.20 9.81
CA PRO A 12 4.50 8.77 8.49
C PRO A 12 5.00 7.83 7.38
N LEU A 13 6.06 7.05 7.62
CA LEU A 13 6.60 6.13 6.60
C LEU A 13 5.62 4.99 6.26
N ILE A 14 4.96 4.38 7.25
CA ILE A 14 3.95 3.35 7.03
C ILE A 14 2.68 3.94 6.43
N TRP A 15 2.30 5.16 6.83
CA TRP A 15 1.24 5.89 6.15
C TRP A 15 1.55 6.06 4.66
N PHE A 16 2.75 6.54 4.31
CA PHE A 16 3.20 6.65 2.92
C PHE A 16 3.21 5.30 2.21
N ALA A 17 3.75 4.25 2.83
CA ALA A 17 3.77 2.90 2.24
C ALA A 17 2.37 2.31 2.03
N SER A 18 1.38 2.73 2.84
CA SER A 18 -0.03 2.31 2.72
C SER A 18 -0.79 3.14 1.68
N PHE A 19 -0.44 4.41 1.50
CA PHE A 19 -1.03 5.30 0.50
C PHE A 19 -0.41 5.17 -0.89
N TYR A 20 0.88 4.85 -0.98
CA TYR A 20 1.65 4.73 -2.22
C TYR A 20 0.97 3.86 -3.30
N PRO A 21 0.35 2.70 -2.98
CA PRO A 21 -0.32 1.90 -4.00
C PRO A 21 -1.42 2.70 -4.73
N ASN A 22 -2.21 3.52 -4.03
CA ASN A 22 -3.25 4.34 -4.67
C ASN A 22 -2.68 5.37 -5.65
N THR A 23 -1.54 5.98 -5.32
CA THR A 23 -0.82 6.90 -6.22
C THR A 23 -0.26 6.17 -7.43
N LEU A 24 0.36 4.99 -7.21
CA LEU A 24 0.91 4.15 -8.27
C LEU A 24 -0.19 3.71 -9.26
N LYS A 25 -1.35 3.30 -8.74
CA LYS A 25 -2.55 2.96 -9.54
C LYS A 25 -2.93 4.11 -10.47
N ALA A 26 -2.99 5.34 -9.96
CA ALA A 26 -3.33 6.52 -10.76
C ALA A 26 -2.29 6.80 -11.85
N ILE A 27 -1.00 6.68 -11.52
CA ILE A 27 0.11 6.87 -12.48
C ILE A 27 0.08 5.80 -13.57
N GLU A 28 -0.01 4.51 -13.21
CA GLU A 28 -0.05 3.41 -14.16
C GLU A 28 -1.27 3.53 -15.07
N SER A 29 -2.44 3.82 -14.51
CA SER A 29 -3.67 4.03 -15.31
C SER A 29 -3.51 5.15 -16.33
N LYS A 30 -2.96 6.31 -15.94
CA LYS A 30 -2.71 7.44 -16.85
C LYS A 30 -1.70 7.08 -17.94
N ARG A 31 -0.58 6.44 -17.58
CA ARG A 31 0.48 6.05 -18.51
C ARG A 31 -0.02 5.09 -19.58
N TYR A 32 -0.78 4.07 -19.20
CA TYR A 32 -1.29 3.09 -20.15
C TYR A 32 -2.37 3.65 -21.06
N LEU A 33 -3.27 4.47 -20.51
CA LEU A 33 -4.36 5.04 -21.28
C LEU A 33 -3.93 6.19 -22.21
N LYS A 34 -2.70 6.73 -22.09
CA LYS A 34 -2.22 7.93 -22.80
C LYS A 34 -3.18 9.12 -22.69
N ILE A 35 -3.94 9.17 -21.60
CA ILE A 35 -5.02 10.11 -21.40
C ILE A 35 -4.55 11.15 -20.37
N GLU A 36 -4.46 12.40 -20.81
CA GLU A 36 -4.14 13.54 -19.94
C GLU A 36 -5.25 13.80 -18.91
N ASN A 37 -6.51 13.50 -19.27
CA ASN A 37 -7.69 13.65 -18.43
C ASN A 37 -8.33 12.30 -18.10
N THR A 38 -7.92 11.64 -17.01
CA THR A 38 -8.59 10.50 -16.33
C THR A 38 -9.88 9.93 -16.97
N ILE A 39 -9.84 9.34 -18.17
CA ILE A 39 -11.07 8.83 -18.81
C ILE A 39 -11.53 7.60 -18.03
N GLY A 40 -12.57 7.86 -17.24
CA GLY A 40 -13.21 7.00 -16.26
C GLY A 40 -12.41 6.71 -14.98
N TYR A 41 -11.58 7.66 -14.54
CA TYR A 41 -11.39 7.85 -13.10
C TYR A 41 -12.44 8.87 -12.67
N ASN A 42 -13.57 8.40 -12.19
CA ASN A 42 -14.61 9.25 -11.64
C ASN A 42 -14.11 9.77 -10.28
N ASN A 43 -13.76 11.06 -10.21
CA ASN A 43 -13.36 11.69 -8.95
C ASN A 43 -14.54 11.83 -7.97
N LEU A 44 -15.79 11.74 -8.46
CA LEU A 44 -16.98 11.69 -7.60
C LEU A 44 -17.14 10.32 -6.94
N GLN A 45 -16.57 9.27 -7.54
CA GLN A 45 -16.65 7.90 -7.03
C GLN A 45 -15.30 7.17 -7.19
N PRO A 46 -14.24 7.63 -6.50
CA PRO A 46 -12.89 7.12 -6.69
C PRO A 46 -12.75 5.61 -6.38
N ARG A 47 -13.61 5.11 -5.49
CA ARG A 47 -13.68 3.70 -5.07
C ARG A 47 -14.36 2.79 -6.10
N SER A 48 -15.21 3.35 -6.97
CA SER A 48 -15.92 2.59 -8.02
C SER A 48 -15.13 2.49 -9.33
N ASN A 49 -13.98 3.16 -9.43
CA ASN A 49 -13.19 3.21 -10.66
C ASN A 49 -12.60 1.85 -11.05
N ILE A 50 -12.31 0.98 -10.09
CA ILE A 50 -11.67 -0.32 -10.31
C ILE A 50 -12.64 -1.39 -10.84
N PRO A 51 -13.86 -1.56 -10.27
CA PRO A 51 -14.90 -2.39 -10.87
C PRO A 51 -15.20 -2.00 -12.32
N ASN A 52 -15.37 -0.69 -12.57
CA ASN A 52 -15.73 -0.16 -13.88
C ASN A 52 -14.58 -0.22 -14.91
N ILE A 53 -13.33 -0.46 -14.47
CA ILE A 53 -12.18 -0.64 -15.39
C ILE A 53 -12.31 -1.90 -16.22
N LYS A 54 -12.91 -2.98 -15.68
CA LYS A 54 -13.12 -4.24 -16.43
C LYS A 54 -14.14 -4.10 -17.55
N GLU A 55 -15.03 -3.12 -17.44
CA GLU A 55 -16.12 -2.86 -18.39
C GLU A 55 -15.69 -1.92 -19.54
N LYS A 56 -14.50 -1.32 -19.46
CA LYS A 56 -13.98 -0.47 -20.53
C LYS A 56 -13.31 -1.33 -21.60
N GLU A 57 -13.82 -1.23 -22.83
CA GLU A 57 -13.40 -2.03 -24.01
C GLU A 57 -11.92 -1.92 -24.43
N ASN A 58 -11.09 -1.13 -23.74
CA ASN A 58 -9.71 -0.83 -24.17
C ASN A 58 -8.62 -1.10 -23.11
N ILE A 59 -8.93 -1.83 -22.04
CA ILE A 59 -7.94 -2.15 -20.98
C ILE A 59 -7.52 -3.62 -21.08
N PRO A 60 -6.21 -3.92 -21.25
CA PRO A 60 -5.72 -5.29 -21.22
C PRO A 60 -6.11 -6.01 -19.92
N PRO A 61 -6.58 -7.27 -19.97
CA PRO A 61 -6.99 -8.02 -18.78
C PRO A 61 -5.91 -8.10 -17.69
N GLU A 62 -4.64 -8.22 -18.10
CA GLU A 62 -3.49 -8.24 -17.18
C GLU A 62 -3.34 -6.92 -16.42
N LEU A 63 -3.49 -5.79 -17.11
CA LEU A 63 -3.44 -4.46 -16.51
C LEU A 63 -4.60 -4.27 -15.53
N ALA A 64 -5.83 -4.65 -15.92
CA ALA A 64 -6.98 -4.58 -15.04
C ALA A 64 -6.77 -5.42 -13.75
N ALA A 65 -6.23 -6.64 -13.89
CA ALA A 65 -5.90 -7.49 -12.75
C ALA A 65 -4.80 -6.88 -11.86
N ARG A 66 -3.78 -6.24 -12.45
CA ARG A 66 -2.74 -5.55 -11.71
C ARG A 66 -3.29 -4.35 -10.93
N LEU A 67 -4.11 -3.50 -11.56
CA LEU A 67 -4.73 -2.36 -10.90
C LEU A 67 -5.62 -2.80 -9.72
N GLN A 68 -6.36 -3.91 -9.87
CA GLN A 68 -7.12 -4.53 -8.77
C GLN A 68 -6.23 -4.95 -7.61
N ARG A 69 -5.05 -5.53 -7.91
CA ARG A 69 -4.11 -5.91 -6.87
C ARG A 69 -3.54 -4.69 -6.14
N ILE A 70 -3.18 -3.64 -6.87
CA ILE A 70 -2.69 -2.39 -6.29
C ILE A 70 -3.76 -1.76 -5.36
N GLU A 71 -5.03 -1.77 -5.76
CA GLU A 71 -6.14 -1.31 -4.91
C GLU A 71 -6.29 -2.15 -3.64
N GLY A 72 -6.24 -3.48 -3.76
CA GLY A 72 -6.30 -4.38 -2.61
C GLY A 72 -5.16 -4.14 -1.62
N ALA A 73 -3.95 -3.87 -2.11
CA ALA A 73 -2.81 -3.52 -1.26
C ALA A 73 -2.98 -2.17 -0.54
N HIS A 74 -3.61 -1.18 -1.19
CA HIS A 74 -3.97 0.08 -0.55
C HIS A 74 -4.96 -0.14 0.60
N ALA A 75 -6.08 -0.83 0.31
CA ALA A 75 -7.12 -1.12 1.30
C ALA A 75 -6.55 -1.85 2.53
N ASN A 76 -5.78 -2.91 2.28
CA ASN A 76 -5.10 -3.65 3.34
C ASN A 76 -4.15 -2.77 4.18
N GLY A 77 -3.46 -1.81 3.55
CA GLY A 77 -2.59 -0.87 4.25
C GLY A 77 -3.38 0.04 5.18
N MET A 78 -4.47 0.61 4.66
CA MET A 78 -5.35 1.49 5.41
C MET A 78 -6.06 0.78 6.56
N GLU A 79 -6.43 -0.49 6.41
CA GLU A 79 -7.01 -1.30 7.49
C GLU A 79 -6.00 -1.61 8.60
N SER A 80 -4.74 -1.87 8.23
CA SER A 80 -3.68 -2.20 9.21
C SER A 80 -3.08 -0.98 9.92
N LEU A 81 -3.10 0.19 9.28
CA LEU A 81 -2.42 1.41 9.73
C LEU A 81 -2.85 1.86 11.15
N PRO A 82 -4.16 1.91 11.51
CA PRO A 82 -4.57 2.29 12.86
C PRO A 82 -4.01 1.35 13.93
N PHE A 83 -4.03 0.04 13.69
CA PHE A 83 -3.49 -0.95 14.63
C PHE A 83 -1.98 -0.82 14.77
N PHE A 84 -1.25 -0.60 13.67
CA PHE A 84 0.18 -0.32 13.73
C PHE A 84 0.48 0.92 14.58
N GLY A 85 -0.20 2.04 14.29
CA GLY A 85 0.00 3.29 15.03
C GLY A 85 -0.31 3.14 16.53
N LEU A 86 -1.42 2.49 16.86
CA LEU A 86 -1.79 2.20 18.25
C LEU A 86 -0.76 1.31 18.94
N ALA A 87 -0.24 0.27 18.28
CA ALA A 87 0.79 -0.60 18.85
C ALA A 87 2.09 0.16 19.14
N VAL A 88 2.52 1.05 18.23
CA VAL A 88 3.73 1.89 18.44
C VAL A 88 3.55 2.81 19.64
N LEU A 89 2.40 3.50 19.72
CA LEU A 89 2.12 4.42 20.83
C LEU A 89 1.94 3.68 22.17
N ALA A 90 1.27 2.54 22.16
CA ALA A 90 1.09 1.70 23.35
C ALA A 90 2.42 1.12 23.84
N GLY A 91 3.29 0.66 22.94
CA GLY A 91 4.62 0.17 23.30
C GLY A 91 5.50 1.26 23.92
N ASN A 92 5.45 2.48 23.38
CA ASN A 92 6.12 3.63 24.00
C ASN A 92 5.52 3.97 25.38
N TRP A 93 4.19 4.00 25.50
CA TRP A 93 3.52 4.28 26.77
C TRP A 93 3.81 3.23 27.85
N ALA A 94 3.94 1.96 27.46
CA ALA A 94 4.32 0.86 28.34
C ALA A 94 5.82 0.86 28.72
N GLY A 95 6.62 1.79 28.18
CA GLY A 95 8.04 1.91 28.51
C GLY A 95 8.95 0.89 27.80
N VAL A 96 8.53 0.33 26.66
CA VAL A 96 9.41 -0.50 25.83
C VAL A 96 10.60 0.33 25.36
N ASP A 97 11.81 -0.24 25.43
CA ASP A 97 13.01 0.50 25.08
C ASP A 97 13.05 0.91 23.60
N ASN A 98 13.73 2.02 23.33
CA ASN A 98 13.81 2.61 21.99
C ASN A 98 14.41 1.65 20.96
N GLN A 99 15.37 0.81 21.33
CA GLN A 99 16.02 -0.11 20.40
C GLN A 99 15.04 -1.19 19.95
N THR A 100 14.30 -1.79 20.87
CA THR A 100 13.26 -2.80 20.56
C THR A 100 12.17 -2.21 19.66
N LEU A 101 11.63 -1.04 19.99
CA LEU A 101 10.62 -0.37 19.16
C LEU A 101 11.16 -0.01 17.77
N ASN A 102 12.40 0.49 17.68
CA ASN A 102 13.04 0.83 16.41
C ASN A 102 13.20 -0.39 15.50
N ILE A 103 13.65 -1.51 16.04
CA ILE A 103 13.83 -2.76 15.29
C ILE A 103 12.47 -3.28 14.81
N ALA A 104 11.48 -3.36 15.71
CA ALA A 104 10.15 -3.87 15.37
C ALA A 104 9.48 -3.02 14.27
N CYS A 105 9.50 -1.70 14.42
CA CYS A 105 8.91 -0.79 13.43
C CYS A 105 9.67 -0.80 12.10
N GLY A 106 11.01 -0.88 12.15
CA GLY A 106 11.85 -0.98 10.95
C GLY A 106 11.60 -2.27 10.18
N LEU A 107 11.53 -3.41 10.87
CA LEU A 107 11.19 -4.69 10.27
C LEU A 107 9.79 -4.66 9.65
N HIS A 108 8.79 -4.11 10.37
CA HIS A 108 7.45 -3.98 9.84
C HIS A 108 7.41 -3.15 8.54
N LEU A 109 8.13 -2.03 8.49
CA LEU A 109 8.25 -1.20 7.29
C LEU A 109 8.86 -1.96 6.11
N ILE A 110 9.95 -2.70 6.33
CA ILE A 110 10.59 -3.52 5.29
C ILE A 110 9.62 -4.60 4.79
N CYS A 111 8.95 -5.30 5.70
CA CYS A 111 7.94 -6.30 5.36
C CYS A 111 6.80 -5.69 4.55
N ARG A 112 6.34 -4.48 4.90
CA ARG A 112 5.27 -3.79 4.16
C ARG A 112 5.69 -3.43 2.74
N ILE A 113 6.92 -2.95 2.55
CA ILE A 113 7.47 -2.63 1.23
C ILE A 113 7.59 -3.91 0.38
N ALA A 114 8.12 -4.98 0.96
CA ALA A 114 8.23 -6.28 0.31
C ALA A 114 6.85 -6.86 -0.06
N TYR A 115 5.89 -6.79 0.87
CA TYR A 115 4.50 -7.19 0.65
C TYR A 115 3.90 -6.47 -0.55
N ASN A 116 3.98 -5.13 -0.58
CA ASN A 116 3.47 -4.33 -1.69
C ASN A 116 4.11 -4.76 -3.03
N TYR A 117 5.43 -4.91 -3.06
CA TYR A 117 6.15 -5.35 -4.25
C TYR A 117 5.67 -6.71 -4.77
N ILE A 118 5.54 -7.70 -3.88
CA ILE A 118 5.05 -9.04 -4.24
C ILE A 118 3.58 -8.96 -4.69
N TYR A 119 2.75 -8.23 -3.96
CA TYR A 119 1.32 -8.12 -4.21
C TYR A 119 1.02 -7.53 -5.58
N PHE A 120 1.78 -6.53 -6.02
CA PHE A 120 1.58 -5.92 -7.34
C PHE A 120 1.94 -6.88 -8.47
N ASN A 121 3.05 -7.61 -8.30
CA ASN A 121 3.69 -8.39 -9.36
C ASN A 121 3.31 -9.88 -9.37
N GLN A 122 2.52 -10.36 -8.40
CA GLN A 122 2.05 -11.73 -8.40
C GLN A 122 1.17 -12.04 -9.62
N THR A 123 1.49 -13.12 -10.31
CA THR A 123 0.74 -13.68 -11.46
C THR A 123 0.38 -15.15 -11.27
N SER A 124 0.89 -15.79 -10.21
CA SER A 124 0.70 -17.21 -9.94
C SER A 124 0.27 -17.46 -8.49
N ARG A 125 -0.36 -18.60 -8.23
CA ARG A 125 -0.72 -19.01 -6.85
C ARG A 125 0.50 -19.14 -5.93
N ARG A 126 1.66 -19.55 -6.48
CA ARG A 126 2.91 -19.68 -5.73
C ARG A 126 3.44 -18.32 -5.27
N SER A 127 3.47 -17.32 -6.16
CA SER A 127 3.86 -15.97 -5.76
C SER A 127 2.83 -15.30 -4.84
N ALA A 128 1.56 -15.70 -4.96
CA ALA A 128 0.51 -15.25 -4.04
C ALA A 128 0.61 -15.82 -2.62
N GLY A 129 1.35 -16.90 -2.40
CA GLY A 129 1.62 -17.43 -1.06
C GLY A 129 2.80 -16.77 -0.33
N LEU A 130 3.55 -15.89 -1.00
CA LEU A 130 4.71 -15.20 -0.45
C LEU A 130 4.39 -13.80 0.12
N ARG A 131 3.14 -13.37 -0.01
CA ARG A 131 2.63 -12.11 0.53
C ARG A 131 1.94 -12.35 1.87
#